data_AF-A0A948U149-F1
#
_entry.id   AF-A0A948U149-F1
#
_cell.length_a   1.000
_cell.length_b   1.000
_cell.length_c   1.000
_cell.angle_alpha   90.00
_cell.angle_beta   90.00
_cell.angle_gamma   90.00
#
_symmetry.space_group_name_H-M   'P 1'
#
loop_
_entity.id
_entity.type
_entity.pdbx_description
1 polymer ?
#
loop_
_entity_poly.entity_id
_entity_poly.type
_entity_poly.pdbx_seq_one_letter_code
_entity_poly.pdbx_strand_id
1 'polypeptide(L)'
;MTREVSISSIRELGDTLRRVRKESGLTQRDAAALCNVSLPFLNGLEQGKATAQIGKVLTVCQRFGIDVRLRLPMAPDSGGDA
;
A
#
# COMPACT_ATOMS: atom_id res chain seq x y z
N MET A 1 -17.31 -2.36 8.18
CA MET A 1 -17.36 -3.14 6.92
C MET A 1 -16.01 -3.01 6.25
N THR A 2 -15.33 -4.13 5.95
CA THR A 2 -14.02 -4.13 5.28
C THR A 2 -14.23 -4.50 3.82
N ARG A 3 -13.63 -3.75 2.88
CA ARG A 3 -13.64 -4.06 1.44
C ARG A 3 -12.27 -4.56 1.02
N GLU A 4 -12.22 -5.58 0.17
CA GLU A 4 -10.99 -6.01 -0.50
C GLU A 4 -10.89 -5.37 -1.87
N VAL A 5 -9.68 -4.95 -2.26
CA VAL A 5 -9.39 -4.36 -3.58
C VAL A 5 -8.14 -5.06 -4.13
N SER A 6 -8.27 -5.68 -5.29
CA SER A 6 -7.13 -6.20 -6.04
C SER A 6 -6.50 -5.07 -6.85
N ILE A 7 -5.18 -4.98 -6.80
CA ILE A 7 -4.40 -4.03 -7.60
C ILE A 7 -3.41 -4.78 -8.49
N SER A 8 -3.19 -4.27 -9.69
CA SER A 8 -2.27 -4.84 -10.70
C SER A 8 -1.13 -3.90 -11.10
N SER A 9 -1.14 -2.66 -10.59
CA SER A 9 -0.16 -1.63 -10.93
C SER A 9 0.16 -0.69 -9.75
N ILE A 10 1.32 -0.03 -9.82
CA ILE A 10 1.70 1.00 -8.84
C ILE A 10 0.78 2.22 -8.92
N ARG A 11 0.20 2.50 -10.09
CA ARG A 11 -0.79 3.56 -10.25
C ARG A 11 -2.06 3.28 -9.47
N GLU A 12 -2.59 2.05 -9.56
CA GLU A 12 -3.77 1.63 -8.79
C GLU A 12 -3.51 1.65 -7.28
N LEU A 13 -2.30 1.25 -6.86
CA LEU A 13 -1.88 1.39 -5.46
C LEU A 13 -1.93 2.85 -5.01
N GLY A 14 -1.27 3.75 -5.76
CA GLY A 14 -1.24 5.19 -5.45
C GLY A 14 -2.63 5.82 -5.39
N ASP A 15 -3.50 5.50 -6.34
CA ASP A 15 -4.89 5.97 -6.36
C ASP A 15 -5.70 5.45 -5.16
N THR A 16 -5.45 4.21 -4.75
CA THR A 16 -6.10 3.61 -3.57
C THR A 16 -5.65 4.30 -2.29
N LEU A 17 -4.34 4.52 -2.11
CA LEU A 17 -3.80 5.27 -0.96
C LEU A 17 -4.33 6.71 -0.92
N ARG A 18 -4.39 7.39 -2.06
CA ARG A 18 -4.95 8.74 -2.19
C ARG A 18 -6.43 8.79 -1.79
N ARG A 19 -7.23 7.80 -2.18
CA ARG A 19 -8.64 7.69 -1.77
C ARG A 19 -8.77 7.52 -0.28
N VAL A 20 -8.04 6.58 0.31
CA VAL A 20 -8.06 6.35 1.77
C VAL A 20 -7.64 7.62 2.53
N ARG A 21 -6.59 8.31 2.10
CA ARG A 21 -6.19 9.59 2.71
C ARG A 21 -7.32 10.62 2.69
N LYS A 22 -7.99 10.78 1.54
CA LYS A 22 -9.09 11.74 1.37
C LYS A 22 -10.32 11.36 2.19
N GLU A 23 -10.67 10.07 2.22
CA GLU A 23 -11.76 9.54 3.05
C GLU A 23 -11.49 9.78 4.54
N SER A 24 -10.22 9.76 4.95
CA SER A 24 -9.77 10.11 6.31
C SER A 24 -9.67 11.62 6.59
N GLY A 25 -10.01 12.48 5.62
CA GLY A 25 -9.96 13.95 5.79
C GLY A 25 -8.56 14.55 5.93
N LEU A 26 -7.50 13.81 5.57
CA LEU A 26 -6.11 14.24 5.76
C LEU A 26 -5.57 14.99 4.53
N THR A 27 -4.82 16.06 4.75
CA THR A 27 -3.99 16.64 3.69
C THR A 27 -2.78 15.73 3.41
N GLN A 28 -2.11 15.90 2.27
CA GLN A 28 -0.87 15.16 2.01
C GLN A 28 0.22 15.48 3.05
N ARG A 29 0.25 16.70 3.60
CA ARG A 29 1.22 17.08 4.62
C ARG A 29 0.96 16.34 5.93
N ASP A 30 -0.29 16.30 6.38
CA ASP A 30 -0.66 15.62 7.63
C ASP A 30 -0.43 14.12 7.52
N ALA A 31 -0.82 13.52 6.39
CA ALA A 31 -0.60 12.11 6.12
C ALA A 31 0.88 11.74 6.04
N ALA A 32 1.71 12.60 5.44
CA ALA A 32 3.16 12.39 5.38
C ALA A 32 3.78 12.39 6.78
N ALA A 33 3.37 13.34 7.63
CA ALA A 33 3.79 13.41 9.02
C ALA A 33 3.33 12.17 9.82
N LEU A 34 2.05 11.78 9.70
CA LEU A 34 1.49 10.58 10.34
C LEU A 34 2.23 9.30 9.96
N CYS A 35 2.63 9.18 8.69
CA CYS A 35 3.35 8.01 8.18
C CYS A 35 4.86 8.08 8.39
N ASN A 36 5.39 9.16 8.97
CA ASN A 36 6.81 9.42 9.11
C ASN A 36 7.58 9.33 7.78
N VAL A 37 7.03 9.96 6.72
CA VAL A 37 7.64 10.05 5.39
C VAL A 37 7.68 11.50 4.90
N SER A 38 8.50 11.78 3.89
CA SER A 38 8.54 13.12 3.31
C SER A 38 7.30 13.40 2.45
N LEU A 39 6.84 14.65 2.41
CA LEU A 39 5.74 15.07 1.53
C LEU A 39 5.99 14.73 0.04
N PRO A 40 7.19 14.95 -0.54
CA PRO A 40 7.48 14.53 -1.90
C PRO A 40 7.39 13.01 -2.11
N PHE A 41 7.75 12.21 -1.10
CA PHE A 41 7.59 10.76 -1.16
C PHE A 41 6.12 10.38 -1.24
N LEU A 42 5.28 10.87 -0.31
CA LEU A 42 3.86 10.55 -0.31
C LEU A 42 3.17 11.03 -1.59
N ASN A 43 3.51 12.23 -2.06
CA ASN A 43 2.96 12.75 -3.31
C ASN A 43 3.36 11.88 -4.52
N GLY A 44 4.63 11.50 -4.63
CA GLY A 44 5.08 10.60 -5.70
C GLY A 44 4.42 9.23 -5.62
N LEU A 45 4.26 8.67 -4.43
CA LEU A 45 3.57 7.41 -4.20
C LEU A 45 2.10 7.48 -4.67
N GLU A 46 1.37 8.52 -4.28
CA GLU A 46 -0.02 8.73 -4.71
C GLU A 46 -0.17 8.98 -6.22
N GLN A 47 0.89 9.45 -6.88
CA GLN A 47 0.96 9.61 -8.34
C GLN A 47 1.38 8.34 -9.08
N GLY A 48 1.71 7.26 -8.36
CA GLY A 48 2.11 5.98 -8.94
C GLY A 48 3.61 5.89 -9.27
N LYS A 49 4.49 6.59 -8.55
CA LYS A 49 5.94 6.52 -8.75
C LYS A 49 6.46 5.09 -8.55
N ALA A 50 6.87 4.45 -9.64
CA ALA A 50 7.38 3.07 -9.65
C ALA A 50 8.63 2.85 -8.77
N THR A 51 9.41 3.91 -8.52
CA THR A 51 10.62 3.88 -7.69
C THR A 51 10.37 4.21 -6.21
N ALA A 52 9.12 4.19 -5.75
CA ALA A 52 8.81 4.34 -4.33
C ALA A 52 9.41 3.17 -3.53
N GLN A 53 10.16 3.49 -2.47
CA GLN A 53 10.78 2.48 -1.60
C GLN A 53 9.72 1.61 -0.92
N ILE A 54 9.70 0.31 -1.22
CA ILE A 54 8.65 -0.63 -0.77
C ILE A 54 8.45 -0.64 0.75
N GLY A 55 9.53 -0.56 1.54
CA GLY A 55 9.42 -0.52 3.01
C GLY A 55 8.57 0.66 3.50
N LYS A 56 8.74 1.85 2.92
CA LYS A 56 7.94 3.03 3.26
C LYS A 56 6.51 2.92 2.75
N VAL A 57 6.30 2.27 1.61
CA VAL A 57 4.95 1.99 1.09
C VAL A 57 4.17 1.11 2.06
N LEU A 58 4.79 0.05 2.59
CA LEU A 58 4.18 -0.81 3.60
C LEU A 58 3.89 -0.03 4.91
N THR A 59 4.79 0.85 5.35
CA THR A 59 4.53 1.75 6.49
C THR A 59 3.30 2.63 6.25
N VAL A 60 3.16 3.22 5.05
CA VAL A 60 1.99 4.04 4.71
C VAL A 60 0.70 3.21 4.73
N CYS A 61 0.72 2.01 4.12
CA CYS A 61 -0.44 1.10 4.16
C CYS A 61 -0.86 0.80 5.61
N GLN A 62 0.09 0.40 6.46
CA GLN A 62 -0.17 0.09 7.86
C GLN A 62 -0.76 1.29 8.62
N ARG A 63 -0.19 2.49 8.43
CA ARG A 63 -0.64 3.73 9.10
C ARG A 63 -2.02 4.19 8.65
N PHE A 64 -2.41 3.83 7.43
CA PHE A 64 -3.76 4.06 6.90
C PHE A 64 -4.75 2.94 7.26
N GLY A 65 -4.32 1.92 8.01
CA GLY A 65 -5.17 0.78 8.38
C GLY A 65 -5.41 -0.21 7.23
N ILE A 66 -4.54 -0.21 6.21
CA ILE A 66 -4.62 -1.13 5.07
C ILE A 66 -3.81 -2.38 5.39
N ASP A 67 -4.49 -3.52 5.39
CA ASP A 67 -3.89 -4.85 5.49
C ASP A 67 -3.36 -5.31 4.11
N VAL A 68 -2.08 -5.65 4.03
CA VAL A 68 -1.43 -6.10 2.78
C VAL A 68 -1.29 -7.62 2.84
N ARG A 69 -2.01 -8.31 1.95
CA ARG A 69 -2.03 -9.78 1.88
C ARG A 69 -1.37 -10.29 0.61
N LEU A 70 -0.65 -11.40 0.74
CA LEU A 70 -0.10 -12.14 -0.39
C LEU A 70 -0.95 -13.39 -0.63
N ARG A 71 -1.47 -13.56 -1.84
CA ARG A 71 -2.10 -14.82 -2.28
C ARG A 71 -1.02 -15.68 -2.90
N LEU A 72 -0.59 -16.71 -2.19
CA LEU A 72 0.44 -17.64 -2.66
C LEU A 72 -0.17 -18.65 -3.64
N PRO A 73 0.58 -19.10 -4.66
CA PRO A 73 0.18 -20.29 -5.40
C PRO A 73 0.13 -21.48 -4.43
N MET A 74 -0.75 -22.46 -4.72
CA MET A 74 -0.73 -23.73 -3.98
C MET A 74 0.69 -24.29 -4.09
N ALA A 75 1.30 -24.64 -2.95
CA ALA A 75 2.59 -25.32 -2.98
C ALA A 75 2.42 -26.54 -3.91
N PRO A 76 3.40 -26.83 -4.80
CA PRO A 76 3.39 -28.14 -5.45
C PRO A 76 3.31 -29.15 -4.32
N ASP A 77 2.33 -30.05 -4.39
CA ASP A 77 2.15 -31.10 -3.40
C ASP A 77 3.54 -31.70 -3.15
N SER A 78 4.10 -31.47 -1.96
CA SER A 78 5.31 -32.14 -1.52
C SER A 78 4.91 -33.57 -1.17
N GLY A 79 4.54 -34.33 -2.21
CA GLY A 79 4.49 -35.77 -2.19
C GLY A 79 5.92 -36.28 -2.30
N GLY A 80 6.40 -36.94 -1.24
CA GLY A 80 7.70 -37.59 -1.14
C GLY A 80 8.73 -36.71 -0.42
N ASP A 81 9.41 -37.13 0.65
CA ASP A 81 9.74 -38.50 1.03
C ASP A 81 9.65 -38.73 2.54
N ALA A 82 9.31 -39.98 2.84
CA ALA A 82 9.34 -40.63 4.16
C ALA A 82 10.76 -40.75 4.74
#